data_AF-A0AAQ3KIR1-F1
#
_entry.id   AF-A0AAQ3KIR1-F1
#
_cell.length_a   1.000
_cell.length_b   1.000
_cell.length_c   1.000
_cell.angle_alpha   90.00
_cell.angle_beta   90.00
_cell.angle_gamma   90.00
#
_symmetry.space_group_name_H-M   'P 1'
#
loop_
_entity.id
_entity.type
_entity.pdbx_description
1 polymer ?
#
loop_
_entity_poly.entity_id
_entity_poly.type
_entity_poly.pdbx_seq_one_letter_code
_entity_poly.pdbx_strand_id
1 'polypeptide(L)'
;MTTRFRKNRKKRGHVSAGHGRIGKHRKHPGGRGNAGGMHHHRILFDKYHPGYFGKVGMRYFHRLRNKFHCPTVNVDRLWSLVPEAVKETASKDGSGATAPVVDVTQFGYFKVLGKGLLPPDRPVVVKAKLISKIAEKKIKAAGGAVVLTA
;
A
#
# COMPACT_ATOMS: atom_id res chain seq x y z
N MET A 1 -3.73 32.07 7.46
CA MET A 1 -2.59 31.84 8.40
C MET A 1 -2.36 33.11 9.23
N THR A 2 -2.68 33.10 10.53
CA THR A 2 -2.54 34.30 11.37
C THR A 2 -1.07 34.57 11.72
N THR A 3 -0.62 35.82 11.55
CA THR A 3 0.78 36.22 11.75
C THR A 3 1.18 36.28 13.23
N ARG A 4 0.20 36.29 14.15
CA ARG A 4 0.40 36.44 15.60
C ARG A 4 1.22 35.32 16.25
N PHE A 5 1.09 34.09 15.76
CA PHE A 5 1.78 32.93 16.33
C PHE A 5 3.17 32.67 15.71
N ARG A 6 3.65 33.54 14.80
CA ARG A 6 4.97 33.36 14.16
C ARG A 6 6.09 33.70 15.13
N LYS A 7 7.12 32.83 15.20
CA LYS A 7 8.34 33.04 16.02
C LYS A 7 9.00 34.40 15.78
N ASN A 8 8.92 34.94 14.57
CA ASN A 8 9.49 36.25 14.23
C ASN A 8 8.87 37.42 15.00
N ARG A 9 7.62 37.32 15.50
CA ARG A 9 7.01 38.38 16.33
C ARG A 9 7.77 38.57 17.64
N LYS A 10 8.18 37.47 18.29
CA LYS A 10 8.96 37.48 19.54
C LYS A 10 10.42 37.88 19.33
N LYS A 11 10.91 37.95 18.09
CA LYS A 11 12.32 38.24 17.77
C LYS A 11 12.62 39.72 17.50
N ARG A 12 11.61 40.61 17.50
CA ARG A 12 11.84 42.06 17.39
C ARG A 12 12.60 42.55 18.64
N GLY A 13 13.64 43.36 18.44
CA GLY A 13 14.58 43.76 19.49
C GLY A 13 15.81 42.85 19.63
N HIS A 14 15.80 41.64 19.04
CA HIS A 14 17.00 40.79 19.00
C HIS A 14 17.89 41.15 17.80
N VAL A 15 19.19 41.35 18.06
CA VAL A 15 20.18 41.83 17.06
C VAL A 15 20.27 40.94 15.80
N SER A 16 20.15 39.61 15.92
CA SER A 16 20.37 38.68 14.80
C SER A 16 19.14 37.84 14.41
N ALA A 17 17.98 38.12 15.00
CA ALA A 17 16.75 37.33 14.83
C ALA A 17 16.95 35.79 14.99
N GLY A 18 17.93 35.36 15.79
CA GLY A 18 18.23 33.95 16.04
C GLY A 18 19.09 33.25 14.96
N HIS A 19 19.79 34.01 14.10
CA HIS A 19 20.73 33.45 13.10
C HIS A 19 22.21 33.58 13.50
N GLY A 20 22.48 33.86 14.78
CA GLY A 20 23.84 33.98 15.32
C GLY A 20 24.55 35.28 14.92
N ARG A 21 25.66 35.61 15.61
CA ARG A 21 26.47 36.82 15.32
C ARG A 21 27.54 36.57 14.24
N ILE A 22 28.21 35.42 14.31
CA ILE A 22 29.38 35.09 13.48
C ILE A 22 28.95 34.47 12.12
N GLY A 23 28.24 33.33 12.15
CA GLY A 23 27.88 32.60 10.93
C GLY A 23 26.93 33.37 10.00
N LYS A 24 25.97 34.10 10.58
CA LYS A 24 24.90 34.88 9.91
C LYS A 24 24.04 34.05 8.96
N HIS A 25 22.85 34.56 8.63
CA HIS A 25 22.02 33.98 7.59
C HIS A 25 22.49 34.49 6.22
N ARG A 26 23.10 33.61 5.42
CA ARG A 26 23.57 33.91 4.06
C ARG A 26 22.70 33.22 3.02
N LYS A 27 22.77 33.68 1.77
CA LYS A 27 21.83 33.26 0.71
C LYS A 27 21.83 31.75 0.44
N HIS A 28 22.99 31.14 0.13
CA HIS A 28 23.08 29.72 -0.24
C HIS A 28 24.41 29.06 0.18
N PRO A 29 24.70 28.90 1.48
CA PRO A 29 25.84 28.09 1.91
C PRO A 29 25.62 26.62 1.48
N GLY A 30 26.60 26.00 0.83
CA GLY A 30 26.53 24.60 0.38
C GLY A 30 25.86 24.36 -0.98
N GLY A 31 25.35 25.42 -1.63
CA GLY A 31 24.71 25.33 -2.95
C GLY A 31 23.18 25.40 -2.89
N ARG A 32 22.52 25.08 -4.02
CA ARG A 32 21.05 25.10 -4.15
C ARG A 32 20.53 23.71 -4.48
N GLY A 33 19.38 23.33 -3.92
CA GLY A 33 18.77 22.02 -4.16
C GLY A 33 19.70 20.87 -3.77
N ASN A 34 19.86 19.89 -4.66
CA ASN A 34 20.66 18.68 -4.41
C ASN A 34 22.14 18.83 -4.82
N ALA A 35 22.67 20.06 -4.86
CA ALA A 35 24.06 20.30 -5.20
C ALA A 35 25.02 19.63 -4.21
N GLY A 36 26.17 19.16 -4.71
CA GLY A 36 27.22 18.57 -3.88
C GLY A 36 26.95 17.16 -3.39
N GLY A 37 25.91 16.47 -3.88
CA GLY A 37 25.50 15.17 -3.34
C GLY A 37 26.53 14.04 -3.46
N MET A 38 27.49 14.13 -4.41
CA MET A 38 28.64 13.22 -4.49
C MET A 38 29.94 13.81 -3.89
N HIS A 39 29.91 15.07 -3.46
CA HIS A 39 31.07 15.83 -3.02
C HIS A 39 30.88 16.25 -1.55
N HIS A 40 30.71 17.54 -1.26
CA HIS A 40 30.64 18.08 0.10
C HIS A 40 29.35 17.74 0.87
N HIS A 41 28.32 17.19 0.21
CA HIS A 41 27.11 16.64 0.85
C HIS A 41 27.04 15.11 0.77
N ARG A 42 28.12 14.42 0.39
CA ARG A 42 28.14 12.96 0.19
C ARG A 42 27.64 12.16 1.39
N ILE A 43 28.08 12.52 2.60
CA ILE A 43 27.68 11.82 3.83
C ILE A 43 26.16 11.81 4.00
N LEU A 44 25.47 12.90 3.63
CA LEU A 44 24.00 12.98 3.71
C LEU A 44 23.33 11.98 2.76
N PHE A 45 23.83 11.88 1.52
CA PHE A 45 23.28 10.98 0.51
C PHE A 45 23.58 9.52 0.83
N ASP A 46 24.82 9.19 1.18
CA ASP A 46 25.21 7.82 1.48
C ASP A 46 24.50 7.29 2.74
N LYS A 47 24.31 8.15 3.76
CA LYS A 47 23.70 7.74 5.03
C LYS A 47 22.19 7.58 4.95
N TYR A 48 21.49 8.50 4.28
CA TYR A 48 20.02 8.55 4.33
C TYR A 48 19.35 8.12 3.02
N HIS A 49 20.06 8.16 1.89
CA HIS A 49 19.52 7.87 0.57
C HIS A 49 20.45 6.92 -0.22
N PRO A 50 20.80 5.74 0.33
CA PRO A 50 21.64 4.78 -0.38
C PRO A 50 20.96 4.35 -1.69
N GLY A 51 21.72 4.31 -2.78
CA GLY A 51 21.21 4.00 -4.12
C GLY A 51 20.61 5.20 -4.87
N TYR A 52 20.69 6.42 -4.33
CA TYR A 52 20.26 7.64 -5.05
C TYR A 52 21.05 7.86 -6.34
N PHE A 53 22.35 7.56 -6.32
CA PHE A 53 23.21 7.62 -7.49
C PHE A 53 23.40 6.23 -8.09
N GLY A 54 23.18 6.12 -9.40
CA GLY A 54 23.34 4.87 -10.15
C GLY A 54 22.19 4.66 -11.14
N LYS A 55 22.27 3.57 -11.90
CA LYS A 55 21.23 3.14 -12.84
C LYS A 55 20.98 1.64 -12.67
N VAL A 56 19.71 1.26 -12.55
CA VAL A 56 19.29 -0.13 -12.37
C VAL A 56 18.13 -0.45 -13.30
N GLY A 57 18.06 -1.69 -13.80
CA GLY A 57 16.95 -2.20 -14.59
C GLY A 57 16.88 -1.68 -16.03
N MET A 58 15.78 -2.01 -16.71
CA MET A 58 15.53 -1.66 -18.12
C MET A 58 14.43 -0.59 -18.24
N ARG A 59 14.57 0.35 -19.19
CA ARG A 59 13.59 1.42 -19.42
C ARG A 59 12.39 0.87 -20.20
N TYR A 60 11.18 1.03 -19.65
CA TYR A 60 9.92 0.66 -20.32
C TYR A 60 9.19 1.92 -20.82
N PHE A 61 9.11 2.08 -22.14
CA PHE A 61 8.47 3.24 -22.77
C PHE A 61 6.94 3.08 -22.82
N HIS A 62 6.22 4.22 -22.82
CA HIS A 62 4.76 4.27 -22.91
C HIS A 62 4.05 3.30 -21.96
N ARG A 63 4.44 3.31 -20.68
CA ARG A 63 3.88 2.41 -19.67
C ARG A 63 2.41 2.72 -19.39
N LEU A 64 1.53 1.89 -19.93
CA LEU A 64 0.09 1.93 -19.65
C LEU A 64 -0.22 1.17 -18.35
N ARG A 65 -0.45 1.89 -17.25
CA ARG A 65 -0.70 1.29 -15.93
C ARG A 65 -1.95 0.38 -15.91
N ASN A 66 -2.96 0.68 -16.73
CA ASN A 66 -4.20 -0.10 -16.80
C ASN A 66 -3.97 -1.55 -17.24
N LYS A 67 -2.95 -1.81 -18.08
CA LYS A 67 -2.58 -3.17 -18.49
C LYS A 67 -2.02 -4.02 -17.34
N PHE A 68 -1.44 -3.36 -16.33
CA PHE A 68 -0.85 -4.00 -15.15
C PHE A 68 -1.77 -3.91 -13.93
N HIS A 69 -3.01 -3.44 -14.10
CA HIS A 69 -3.96 -3.30 -13.00
C HIS A 69 -4.38 -4.70 -12.52
N CYS A 70 -3.91 -5.09 -11.34
CA CYS A 70 -4.22 -6.37 -10.72
C CYS A 70 -4.37 -6.19 -9.19
N PRO A 71 -5.44 -5.52 -8.74
CA PRO A 71 -5.75 -5.39 -7.32
C PRO A 71 -5.95 -6.77 -6.69
N THR A 72 -5.40 -6.95 -5.48
CA THR A 72 -5.34 -8.26 -4.81
C THR A 72 -6.12 -8.27 -3.50
N VAL A 73 -6.78 -9.38 -3.19
CA VAL A 73 -7.42 -9.65 -1.89
C VAL A 73 -6.85 -10.93 -1.27
N ASN A 74 -6.79 -11.02 0.05
CA ASN A 74 -6.34 -12.21 0.76
C ASN A 74 -7.53 -13.06 1.24
N VAL A 75 -7.29 -14.36 1.46
CA VAL A 75 -8.31 -15.33 1.87
C VAL A 75 -8.97 -14.99 3.22
N ASP A 76 -8.24 -14.33 4.13
CA ASP A 76 -8.77 -13.87 5.43
C ASP A 76 -9.87 -12.82 5.32
N ARG A 77 -9.87 -12.01 4.25
CA ARG A 77 -10.85 -10.94 4.03
C ARG A 77 -12.05 -11.34 3.19
N LEU A 78 -12.06 -12.54 2.61
CA LEU A 78 -13.15 -12.98 1.73
C LEU A 78 -14.50 -12.98 2.45
N TRP A 79 -14.52 -13.44 3.71
CA TRP A 79 -15.73 -13.42 4.53
C TRP A 79 -16.19 -12.01 4.93
N SER A 80 -15.32 -11.02 4.91
CA SER A 80 -15.72 -9.62 5.17
C SER A 80 -16.46 -8.99 3.99
N LEU A 81 -16.27 -9.51 2.77
CA LEU A 81 -16.94 -9.03 1.56
C LEU A 81 -18.39 -9.51 1.44
N VAL A 82 -18.73 -10.60 2.14
CA VAL A 82 -20.09 -11.14 2.17
C VAL A 82 -20.95 -10.22 3.06
N PRO A 83 -22.15 -9.79 2.62
CA PRO A 83 -23.10 -9.07 3.49
C PRO A 83 -23.58 -9.94 4.65
N GLU A 84 -23.87 -9.34 5.82
CA GLU A 84 -24.25 -10.09 7.03
C GLU A 84 -25.50 -10.96 6.84
N ALA A 85 -26.50 -10.47 6.11
CA ALA A 85 -27.71 -11.23 5.79
C ALA A 85 -27.41 -12.57 5.09
N VAL A 86 -26.41 -12.60 4.21
CA VAL A 86 -25.98 -13.80 3.46
C VAL A 86 -25.13 -14.73 4.34
N LYS A 87 -24.41 -14.18 5.34
CA LYS A 87 -23.68 -14.99 6.32
C LYS A 87 -24.63 -15.73 7.24
N GLU A 88 -25.73 -15.07 7.65
CA GLU A 88 -26.72 -15.67 8.53
C GLU A 88 -27.47 -16.82 7.87
N THR A 89 -27.89 -16.68 6.61
CA THR A 89 -28.55 -17.77 5.86
C THR A 89 -27.62 -18.95 5.68
N ALA A 90 -26.37 -18.71 5.27
CA ALA A 90 -25.35 -19.74 5.16
C ALA A 90 -25.00 -20.44 6.49
N SER A 91 -25.26 -19.78 7.63
CA SER A 91 -25.04 -20.37 8.97
C SER A 91 -26.26 -21.13 9.51
N LYS A 92 -27.47 -20.78 9.07
CA LYS A 92 -28.74 -21.38 9.55
C LYS A 92 -29.06 -22.71 8.84
N ASP A 93 -28.60 -22.90 7.62
CA ASP A 93 -29.01 -24.06 6.80
C ASP A 93 -28.36 -25.40 7.17
N GLY A 94 -27.41 -25.44 8.12
CA GLY A 94 -26.92 -26.64 8.84
C GLY A 94 -26.36 -27.81 8.01
N SER A 95 -26.50 -27.78 6.68
CA SER A 95 -26.36 -28.92 5.78
C SER A 95 -25.23 -28.75 4.77
N GLY A 96 -24.47 -27.65 4.84
CA GLY A 96 -23.36 -27.40 3.92
C GLY A 96 -23.75 -27.27 2.44
N ALA A 97 -25.05 -27.18 2.12
CA ALA A 97 -25.55 -27.30 0.75
C ALA A 97 -25.40 -26.01 -0.08
N THR A 98 -25.37 -24.82 0.54
CA THR A 98 -25.32 -23.55 -0.19
C THR A 98 -24.18 -22.65 0.30
N ALA A 99 -22.96 -22.90 -0.20
CA ALA A 99 -21.82 -22.02 0.04
C ALA A 99 -22.03 -20.67 -0.68
N PRO A 100 -21.82 -19.51 -0.02
CA PRO A 100 -21.95 -18.21 -0.67
C PRO A 100 -20.93 -18.06 -1.79
N VAL A 101 -21.39 -17.52 -2.91
CA VAL A 101 -20.54 -17.18 -4.06
C VAL A 101 -20.03 -15.76 -3.87
N VAL A 102 -18.71 -15.61 -3.73
CA VAL A 102 -18.04 -14.32 -3.64
C VAL A 102 -17.37 -14.01 -4.96
N ASP A 103 -17.95 -13.07 -5.71
CA ASP A 103 -17.31 -12.51 -6.89
C ASP A 103 -16.42 -11.34 -6.51
N VAL A 104 -15.12 -11.61 -6.41
CA VAL A 104 -14.15 -10.58 -5.99
C VAL A 104 -13.98 -9.49 -7.06
N THR A 105 -14.38 -9.76 -8.31
CA THR A 105 -14.27 -8.78 -9.40
C THR A 105 -15.28 -7.65 -9.26
N GLN A 106 -16.47 -7.92 -8.72
CA GLN A 106 -17.48 -6.91 -8.40
C GLN A 106 -17.00 -5.94 -7.32
N PHE A 107 -16.17 -6.42 -6.40
CA PHE A 107 -15.51 -5.62 -5.37
C PHE A 107 -14.20 -4.97 -5.85
N GLY A 108 -13.89 -5.07 -7.15
CA GLY A 108 -12.72 -4.44 -7.76
C GLY A 108 -11.40 -5.18 -7.53
N TYR A 109 -11.42 -6.47 -7.17
CA TYR A 109 -10.21 -7.30 -7.03
C TYR A 109 -10.09 -8.32 -8.17
N PHE A 110 -8.87 -8.53 -8.67
CA PHE A 110 -8.62 -9.47 -9.76
C PHE A 110 -7.88 -10.72 -9.30
N LYS A 111 -7.07 -10.64 -8.23
CA LYS A 111 -6.26 -11.77 -7.75
C LYS A 111 -6.49 -12.10 -6.28
N VAL A 112 -6.64 -13.39 -5.97
CA VAL A 112 -6.78 -13.89 -4.59
C VAL A 112 -5.45 -14.51 -4.10
N LEU A 113 -4.97 -14.01 -2.95
CA LEU A 113 -3.72 -14.39 -2.31
C LEU A 113 -3.97 -15.18 -1.00
N GLY A 114 -3.02 -16.02 -0.62
CA GLY A 114 -3.19 -17.03 0.43
C GLY A 114 -2.81 -16.60 1.86
N LYS A 115 -2.71 -15.30 2.17
CA LYS A 115 -2.38 -14.86 3.55
C LYS A 115 -3.59 -15.08 4.48
N GLY A 116 -3.32 -15.54 5.70
CA GLY A 116 -4.35 -15.77 6.73
C GLY A 116 -5.09 -17.11 6.57
N LEU A 117 -6.17 -17.29 7.32
CA LEU A 117 -6.95 -18.53 7.36
C LEU A 117 -8.41 -18.23 7.01
N LEU A 118 -9.04 -19.16 6.31
CA LEU A 118 -10.49 -19.20 6.16
C LEU A 118 -11.08 -19.88 7.40
N PRO A 119 -12.26 -19.44 7.88
CA PRO A 119 -12.99 -20.16 8.91
C PRO A 119 -13.25 -21.61 8.44
N PRO A 120 -12.89 -22.63 9.25
CA PRO A 120 -12.92 -24.03 8.83
C PRO A 120 -14.33 -24.55 8.54
N ASP A 121 -15.35 -23.97 9.18
CA ASP A 121 -16.75 -24.42 9.09
C ASP A 121 -17.57 -23.62 8.09
N ARG A 122 -16.94 -22.74 7.30
CA ARG A 122 -17.65 -21.83 6.41
C ARG A 122 -17.09 -21.92 4.97
N PRO A 123 -17.62 -22.84 4.15
CA PRO A 123 -17.20 -22.98 2.76
C PRO A 123 -17.59 -21.74 1.95
N VAL A 124 -16.76 -21.37 0.98
CA VAL A 124 -17.00 -20.23 0.07
C VAL A 124 -16.64 -20.63 -1.35
N VAL A 125 -17.48 -20.27 -2.31
CA VAL A 125 -17.14 -20.35 -3.73
C VAL A 125 -16.60 -19.00 -4.17
N VAL A 126 -15.35 -18.95 -4.63
CA VAL A 126 -14.67 -17.69 -4.99
C VAL A 126 -14.56 -17.57 -6.50
N LYS A 127 -15.16 -16.51 -7.07
CA LYS A 127 -14.96 -16.13 -8.49
C LYS A 127 -13.88 -15.06 -8.59
N ALA A 128 -12.81 -15.34 -9.33
CA ALA A 128 -11.68 -14.42 -9.49
C ALA A 128 -10.97 -14.62 -10.84
N LYS A 129 -10.25 -13.61 -11.33
CA LYS A 129 -9.43 -13.74 -12.56
C LYS A 129 -8.16 -14.55 -12.35
N LEU A 130 -7.52 -14.38 -11.20
CA LEU A 130 -6.27 -15.05 -10.85
C LEU A 130 -6.31 -15.56 -9.41
N ILE A 131 -5.79 -16.76 -9.14
CA ILE A 131 -5.68 -17.29 -7.78
C ILE A 131 -4.25 -17.83 -7.55
N SER A 132 -3.70 -17.56 -6.36
CA SER A 132 -2.44 -18.17 -5.94
C SER A 132 -2.62 -19.63 -5.51
N LYS A 133 -1.63 -20.50 -5.78
CA LYS A 133 -1.65 -21.92 -5.40
C LYS A 133 -1.99 -22.16 -3.92
N ILE A 134 -1.48 -21.30 -3.02
CA ILE A 134 -1.74 -21.39 -1.58
C ILE A 134 -3.19 -21.02 -1.26
N ALA A 135 -3.74 -19.98 -1.89
CA ALA A 135 -5.14 -19.60 -1.70
C ALA A 135 -6.08 -20.71 -2.17
N GLU A 136 -5.83 -21.28 -3.34
CA GLU A 136 -6.62 -22.39 -3.88
C GLU A 136 -6.61 -23.61 -2.93
N LYS A 137 -5.43 -23.99 -2.44
CA LYS A 137 -5.30 -25.09 -1.46
C LYS A 137 -6.13 -24.83 -0.20
N LYS A 138 -6.11 -23.59 0.31
CA LYS A 138 -6.86 -23.22 1.53
C LYS A 138 -8.37 -23.18 1.30
N ILE A 139 -8.82 -22.65 0.17
CA ILE A 139 -10.24 -22.60 -0.19
C ILE A 139 -10.79 -24.03 -0.31
N LYS A 140 -10.07 -24.91 -1.02
CA LYS A 140 -10.44 -26.33 -1.16
C LYS A 140 -10.44 -27.06 0.19
N ALA A 141 -9.44 -26.81 1.04
CA ALA A 141 -9.37 -27.40 2.38
C ALA A 141 -10.52 -26.97 3.29
N ALA A 142 -11.07 -25.77 3.12
CA ALA A 142 -12.24 -25.27 3.84
C ALA A 142 -13.58 -25.73 3.22
N GLY A 143 -13.56 -26.69 2.29
CA GLY A 143 -14.76 -27.18 1.59
C GLY A 143 -15.32 -26.22 0.54
N GLY A 144 -14.57 -25.17 0.18
CA GLY A 144 -14.94 -24.20 -0.84
C GLY A 144 -14.47 -24.59 -2.25
N ALA A 145 -14.88 -23.80 -3.23
CA ALA A 145 -14.49 -23.97 -4.64
C ALA A 145 -13.95 -22.67 -5.24
N VAL A 146 -13.16 -22.80 -6.29
CA VAL A 146 -12.61 -21.68 -7.06
C VAL A 146 -13.18 -21.73 -8.47
N VAL A 147 -13.67 -20.61 -8.94
CA VAL A 147 -14.16 -20.43 -10.31
C VAL A 147 -13.37 -19.29 -10.95
N LEU A 148 -12.71 -19.57 -12.08
CA LEU A 148 -11.96 -18.56 -12.80
C LEU A 148 -12.89 -17.76 -13.71
N THR A 149 -12.71 -16.43 -13.73
CA THR A 149 -13.47 -15.50 -14.58
C THR A 149 -12.53 -14.68 -15.46
N ALA A 150 -13.02 -14.20 -16.61
CA ALA A 150 -12.22 -13.43 -17.57
C ALA A 150 -12.22 -11.92 -17.28
#